data_AF-A0AAX1N8P7-F1
#
_entry.id   AF-A0AAX1N8P7-F1
#
_cell.length_a   1.000
_cell.length_b   1.000
_cell.length_c   1.000
_cell.angle_alpha   90.00
_cell.angle_beta   90.00
_cell.angle_gamma   90.00
#
_symmetry.space_group_name_H-M   'P 1'
#
loop_
_entity.id
_entity.type
_entity.pdbx_description
1 polymer ?
#
loop_
_entity_poly.entity_id
_entity_poly.type
_entity_poly.pdbx_seq_one_letter_code
_entity_poly.pdbx_strand_id
1 'polypeptide(L)'
;MEYVDLLLLYQNKDYLTIIETLSKKLDDFNKVSQKEFELWADCYIDMGKLDSAQSILSIAVIEEEIFELEEKLVEVNFLIKQLKLGFYDLKIGKLDTNFVKAIHIQLKKLLENNHLEEALLLMEDILNHTGEKQIPELWFGKLADQLFKVNERLIIYSKYKNILLDAIIYYYINTSKVYTENLSYIQKKRMSTFK
;
A
#
# COMPACT_ATOMS: atom_id res chain seq x y z
N MET A 1 15.44 7.58 23.63
CA MET A 1 16.02 7.27 22.30
C MET A 1 16.33 8.59 21.64
N GLU A 2 17.55 8.78 21.17
CA GLU A 2 17.96 10.02 20.52
C GLU A 2 17.60 9.98 19.03
N TYR A 3 17.61 11.15 18.38
CA TYR A 3 17.27 11.24 16.95
C TYR A 3 18.20 10.39 16.05
N VAL A 4 19.47 10.24 16.43
CA VAL A 4 20.44 9.40 15.68
C VAL A 4 20.04 7.92 15.71
N ASP A 5 19.50 7.44 16.83
CA ASP A 5 19.00 6.07 16.94
C ASP A 5 17.80 5.86 16.01
N LEU A 6 16.89 6.85 15.92
CA LEU A 6 15.74 6.80 15.01
C LEU A 6 16.17 6.74 13.54
N LEU A 7 17.23 7.46 13.17
CA LEU A 7 17.78 7.38 11.80
C LEU A 7 18.36 6.01 11.48
N LEU A 8 19.02 5.36 12.44
CA LEU A 8 19.52 3.99 12.27
C LEU A 8 18.38 2.99 12.09
N LEU A 9 17.30 3.12 12.86
CA LEU A 9 16.09 2.32 12.67
C LEU A 9 15.49 2.55 11.27
N TYR A 10 15.47 3.80 10.81
CA TYR A 10 14.88 4.16 9.52
C TYR A 10 15.68 3.53 8.36
N GLN A 11 17.01 3.58 8.43
CA GLN A 11 17.90 2.92 7.46
C GLN A 11 17.71 1.40 7.43
N ASN A 12 17.39 0.80 8.57
CA ASN A 12 17.09 -0.63 8.70
C ASN A 12 15.64 -0.98 8.33
N LYS A 13 14.84 0.01 7.89
CA LYS A 13 13.40 -0.11 7.59
C LYS A 13 12.55 -0.56 8.78
N ASP A 14 13.03 -0.31 10.00
CA ASP A 14 12.27 -0.56 11.22
C ASP A 14 11.35 0.63 11.52
N TYR A 15 10.39 0.85 10.62
CA TYR A 15 9.49 1.99 10.66
C TYR A 15 8.51 1.91 11.83
N LEU A 16 8.07 0.70 12.21
CA LEU A 16 7.13 0.51 13.32
C LEU A 16 7.72 0.93 14.65
N THR A 17 8.98 0.57 14.93
CA THR A 17 9.64 0.97 16.18
C THR A 17 9.80 2.48 16.28
N ILE A 18 10.06 3.16 15.16
CA ILE A 18 10.11 4.64 15.11
C ILE A 18 8.74 5.22 15.46
N ILE A 19 7.68 4.74 14.78
CA ILE A 19 6.30 5.19 14.99
C ILE A 19 5.87 4.99 16.45
N GLU A 20 6.12 3.82 17.02
CA GLU A 20 5.78 3.51 18.41
C GLU A 20 6.55 4.41 19.40
N THR A 21 7.84 4.65 19.13
CA THR A 21 8.68 5.50 19.98
C THR A 21 8.19 6.95 19.96
N LEU A 22 7.88 7.49 18.77
CA LEU A 22 7.42 8.87 18.62
C LEU A 22 5.98 9.06 19.10
N SER A 23 5.10 8.08 18.87
CA SER A 23 3.74 8.07 19.42
C SER A 23 3.78 8.10 20.94
N LYS A 24 4.56 7.22 21.56
CA LYS A 24 4.70 7.22 23.02
C LYS A 24 5.25 8.54 23.55
N LYS A 25 6.22 9.14 22.85
CA LYS A 25 6.78 10.44 23.22
C LYS A 25 5.68 11.52 23.24
N LEU A 26 4.83 11.55 22.22
CA LEU A 26 3.68 12.45 22.12
C LEU A 26 2.64 12.18 23.22
N ASP A 27 2.29 10.90 23.44
CA ASP A 27 1.33 10.47 24.48
C ASP A 27 1.79 10.82 25.91
N ASP A 28 3.10 10.77 26.14
CA ASP A 28 3.74 11.19 27.40
C ASP A 28 3.88 12.72 27.52
N PHE A 29 3.25 13.51 26.62
CA PHE A 29 3.30 14.97 26.52
C PHE A 29 4.72 15.53 26.39
N ASN A 30 5.66 14.74 25.85
CA ASN A 30 7.00 15.21 25.56
C ASN A 30 7.04 15.88 24.17
N LYS A 31 7.85 16.92 24.04
CA LYS A 31 7.99 17.65 22.77
C LYS A 31 8.59 16.75 21.68
N VAL A 32 7.84 16.55 20.60
CA VAL A 32 8.33 15.98 19.34
C VAL A 32 8.85 17.13 18.47
N SER A 33 10.10 17.02 18.03
CA SER A 33 10.74 18.05 17.22
C SER A 33 10.29 17.99 15.76
N GLN A 34 10.49 19.08 15.01
CA GLN A 34 10.24 19.14 13.56
C GLN A 34 10.84 17.92 12.83
N LYS A 35 12.11 17.59 13.08
CA LYS A 35 12.80 16.46 12.43
C LYS A 35 12.22 15.11 12.79
N GLU A 36 11.72 14.96 14.02
CA GLU A 36 11.06 13.73 14.45
C GLU A 36 9.69 13.58 13.79
N PHE A 37 8.89 14.65 13.69
CA PHE A 37 7.65 14.66 12.92
C PHE A 37 7.88 14.36 11.44
N GLU A 38 8.90 14.96 10.86
CA GLU A 38 9.30 14.71 9.48
C GLU A 38 9.64 13.23 9.24
N LEU A 39 10.49 12.66 10.10
CA LEU A 39 10.87 11.24 10.03
C LEU A 39 9.67 10.31 10.23
N TRP A 40 8.74 10.68 11.12
CA TRP A 40 7.51 9.93 11.34
C TRP A 40 6.64 9.90 10.07
N ALA A 41 6.48 11.05 9.42
CA ALA A 41 5.75 11.13 8.16
C ALA A 41 6.44 10.29 7.07
N ASP A 42 7.77 10.34 6.97
CA ASP A 42 8.55 9.55 6.00
C ASP A 42 8.39 8.05 6.21
N CYS A 43 8.36 7.58 7.46
CA CYS A 43 8.05 6.19 7.78
C CYS A 43 6.71 5.77 7.17
N TYR A 44 5.66 6.56 7.38
CA TYR A 44 4.35 6.28 6.80
C TYR A 44 4.36 6.34 5.26
N ILE A 45 5.06 7.30 4.65
CA ILE A 45 5.17 7.41 3.18
C ILE A 45 5.84 6.17 2.59
N ASP A 46 6.90 5.66 3.22
CA ASP A 46 7.63 4.48 2.75
C ASP A 46 6.92 3.16 3.01
N MET A 47 6.10 3.11 4.06
CA MET A 47 5.16 2.03 4.30
C MET A 47 3.97 2.03 3.33
N GLY A 48 3.73 3.12 2.60
CA GLY A 48 2.54 3.28 1.77
C GLY A 48 1.30 3.64 2.59
N LYS A 49 1.44 4.33 3.72
CA LYS A 49 0.34 4.81 4.57
C LYS A 49 0.16 6.31 4.45
N LEU A 50 -0.23 6.78 3.25
CA LEU A 50 -0.29 8.22 2.95
C LEU A 50 -1.30 8.98 3.83
N ASP A 51 -2.43 8.38 4.18
CA ASP A 51 -3.42 9.03 5.06
C ASP A 51 -2.85 9.21 6.48
N SER A 52 -2.04 8.25 6.96
CA SER A 52 -1.33 8.36 8.24
C SER A 52 -0.24 9.42 8.19
N ALA A 53 0.50 9.50 7.08
CA ALA A 53 1.49 10.56 6.85
C ALA A 53 0.84 11.96 6.83
N GLN A 54 -0.31 12.10 6.14
CA GLN A 54 -1.07 13.33 6.10
C GLN A 54 -1.55 13.73 7.51
N SER A 55 -2.06 12.76 8.27
CA SER A 55 -2.58 12.98 9.62
C SER A 55 -1.48 13.49 10.55
N ILE A 56 -0.31 12.85 10.56
CA ILE A 56 0.77 13.25 11.45
C ILE A 56 1.37 14.61 11.08
N LEU A 57 1.48 14.92 9.78
CA LEU A 57 1.91 16.24 9.32
C LEU A 57 0.88 17.31 9.64
N SER A 58 -0.42 16.97 9.61
CA SER A 58 -1.49 17.90 9.98
C SER A 58 -1.44 18.23 11.47
N ILE A 59 -1.19 17.25 12.34
CA ILE A 59 -0.94 17.49 13.77
C ILE A 59 0.27 18.43 13.93
N ALA A 60 1.39 18.13 13.27
CA ALA A 60 2.60 18.93 13.38
C ALA A 60 2.41 20.39 12.94
N VAL A 61 1.72 20.64 11.83
CA VAL A 61 1.53 21.99 11.26
C VAL A 61 0.42 22.77 11.98
N ILE A 62 -0.68 22.11 12.33
CA ILE A 62 -1.89 22.78 12.85
C ILE A 62 -1.87 22.85 14.38
N GLU A 63 -1.53 21.76 15.06
CA GLU A 63 -1.63 21.67 16.52
C GLU A 63 -0.32 22.07 17.20
N GLU A 64 0.82 21.67 16.65
CA GLU A 64 2.15 21.98 17.18
C GLU A 64 2.79 23.23 16.55
N GLU A 65 2.09 23.87 15.59
CA GLU A 65 2.50 25.10 14.89
C GLU A 65 3.90 25.02 14.22
N ILE A 66 4.28 23.84 13.74
CA ILE A 66 5.55 23.59 13.02
C ILE A 66 5.36 23.86 11.53
N PHE A 67 5.26 25.14 11.16
CA PHE A 67 4.96 25.58 9.78
C PHE A 67 6.01 25.17 8.75
N GLU A 68 7.24 24.87 9.17
CA GLU A 68 8.29 24.36 8.27
C GLU A 68 7.92 23.01 7.62
N LEU A 69 6.90 22.30 8.11
CA LEU A 69 6.41 21.05 7.54
C LEU A 69 5.22 21.25 6.57
N GLU A 70 4.78 22.48 6.30
CA GLU A 70 3.66 22.76 5.39
C GLU A 70 3.93 22.28 3.96
N GLU A 71 5.14 22.50 3.44
CA GLU A 71 5.53 22.05 2.09
C GLU A 71 5.40 20.52 1.99
N LYS A 72 5.88 19.79 2.99
CA LYS A 72 5.79 18.32 3.03
C LYS A 72 4.34 17.83 3.14
N LEU A 73 3.49 18.54 3.89
CA LEU A 73 2.06 18.27 3.92
C LEU A 73 1.42 18.45 2.54
N VAL A 74 1.79 19.50 1.80
CA VAL A 74 1.34 19.74 0.42
C VAL A 74 1.81 18.61 -0.52
N GLU A 75 3.05 18.14 -0.39
CA GLU A 75 3.56 17.00 -1.15
C GLU A 75 2.76 15.72 -0.90
N VAL A 76 2.48 15.38 0.35
CA VAL A 76 1.65 14.20 0.69
C VAL A 76 0.24 14.35 0.14
N ASN A 77 -0.37 15.52 0.26
CA ASN A 77 -1.68 15.82 -0.33
C ASN A 77 -1.68 15.63 -1.86
N PHE A 78 -0.59 16.00 -2.52
CA PHE A 78 -0.41 15.79 -3.94
C PHE A 78 -0.30 14.30 -4.28
N LEU A 79 0.45 13.49 -3.51
CA LEU A 79 0.50 12.04 -3.69
C LEU A 79 -0.88 11.39 -3.54
N ILE A 80 -1.64 11.77 -2.52
CA ILE A 80 -3.03 11.29 -2.32
C ILE A 80 -3.91 11.67 -3.53
N LYS A 81 -3.76 12.90 -4.04
CA LYS A 81 -4.48 13.35 -5.24
C LYS A 81 -4.10 12.53 -6.48
N GLN A 82 -2.82 12.15 -6.64
CA GLN A 82 -2.40 11.28 -7.74
C GLN A 82 -3.09 9.91 -7.68
N LEU A 83 -3.23 9.31 -6.50
CA LEU A 83 -3.96 8.05 -6.34
C LEU A 83 -5.43 8.19 -6.76
N LYS A 84 -6.10 9.27 -6.33
CA LYS A 84 -7.49 9.57 -6.73
C LYS A 84 -7.64 9.72 -8.26
N LEU A 85 -6.69 10.40 -8.90
CA LEU A 85 -6.66 10.50 -10.36
C LEU A 85 -6.39 9.15 -11.03
N GLY A 86 -5.58 8.29 -10.42
CA GLY A 86 -5.32 6.93 -10.92
C GLY A 86 -6.58 6.08 -10.91
N PHE A 87 -7.40 6.17 -9.85
CA PHE A 87 -8.67 5.48 -9.79
C PHE A 87 -9.67 5.98 -10.83
N TYR A 88 -9.65 7.29 -11.09
CA TYR A 88 -10.44 7.87 -12.18
C TYR A 88 -10.00 7.32 -13.55
N ASP A 89 -8.68 7.26 -13.81
CA ASP A 89 -8.13 6.70 -15.04
C ASP A 89 -8.50 5.22 -15.23
N LEU A 90 -8.39 4.41 -14.17
CA LEU A 90 -8.85 3.02 -14.15
C LEU A 90 -10.34 2.91 -14.53
N LYS A 91 -11.17 3.79 -13.97
CA LYS A 91 -12.63 3.82 -14.23
C LYS A 91 -12.99 4.11 -15.67
N ILE A 92 -12.21 4.95 -16.35
CA ILE A 92 -12.42 5.27 -17.78
C ILE A 92 -11.61 4.36 -18.71
N GLY A 93 -10.92 3.35 -18.19
CA GLY A 93 -10.17 2.35 -18.96
C GLY A 93 -8.80 2.82 -19.45
N LYS A 94 -8.23 3.89 -18.88
CA LYS A 94 -6.87 4.34 -19.17
C LYS A 94 -5.90 3.65 -18.21
N LEU A 95 -5.21 2.61 -18.70
CA LEU A 95 -4.35 1.76 -17.85
C LEU A 95 -2.87 2.21 -17.83
N ASP A 96 -2.36 2.80 -18.91
CA ASP A 96 -0.97 3.29 -18.99
C ASP A 96 -0.89 4.80 -18.73
N THR A 97 -1.06 5.20 -17.47
CA THR A 97 -0.87 6.59 -17.04
C THR A 97 0.07 6.66 -15.84
N ASN A 98 0.68 7.83 -15.62
CA ASN A 98 1.50 8.07 -14.42
C ASN A 98 0.69 7.92 -13.13
N PHE A 99 -0.61 8.19 -13.16
CA PHE A 99 -1.48 8.06 -12.01
C PHE A 99 -1.80 6.59 -11.68
N VAL A 100 -1.99 5.73 -12.69
CA VAL A 100 -2.08 4.27 -12.46
C VAL A 100 -0.75 3.71 -11.97
N LYS A 101 0.38 4.23 -12.47
CA LYS A 101 1.71 3.87 -11.95
C LYS A 101 1.88 4.25 -10.47
N ALA A 102 1.31 5.38 -10.03
CA ALA A 102 1.31 5.75 -8.62
C ALA A 102 0.54 4.73 -7.76
N ILE A 103 -0.60 4.23 -8.23
CA ILE A 103 -1.35 3.14 -7.55
C ILE A 103 -0.51 1.86 -7.45
N HIS A 104 0.17 1.47 -8.54
CA HIS A 104 1.06 0.32 -8.52
C HIS A 104 2.18 0.50 -7.47
N ILE A 105 2.86 1.65 -7.46
CA ILE A 105 3.92 1.94 -6.48
C ILE A 105 3.37 1.87 -5.06
N GLN A 106 2.20 2.44 -4.81
CA GLN A 106 1.55 2.43 -3.51
C GLN A 106 1.24 1.01 -3.03
N LEU A 107 0.63 0.20 -3.89
CA LEU A 107 0.31 -1.20 -3.57
C LEU A 107 1.58 -2.02 -3.32
N LYS A 108 2.64 -1.76 -4.09
CA LYS A 108 3.93 -2.40 -3.89
C LYS A 108 4.54 -2.05 -2.53
N LYS A 109 4.52 -0.77 -2.13
CA LYS A 109 5.02 -0.32 -0.81
C LYS A 109 4.28 -1.01 0.34
N LEU A 110 2.95 -1.11 0.26
CA LEU A 110 2.15 -1.82 1.27
C LEU A 110 2.56 -3.29 1.41
N LEU A 111 2.75 -3.99 0.29
CA LEU A 111 3.17 -5.40 0.30
C LEU A 111 4.61 -5.59 0.80
N GLU A 112 5.54 -4.72 0.41
CA GLU A 112 6.94 -4.80 0.86
C GLU A 112 7.10 -4.56 2.38
N ASN A 113 6.14 -3.85 2.99
CA ASN A 113 6.10 -3.57 4.43
C ASN A 113 5.08 -4.43 5.19
N ASN A 114 4.60 -5.53 4.60
CA ASN A 114 3.65 -6.47 5.21
C ASN A 114 2.30 -5.86 5.66
N HIS A 115 1.85 -4.76 5.05
CA HIS A 115 0.50 -4.20 5.23
C HIS A 115 -0.50 -4.93 4.32
N LEU A 116 -0.70 -6.21 4.62
CA LEU A 116 -1.40 -7.13 3.72
C LEU A 116 -2.91 -6.84 3.60
N GLU A 117 -3.55 -6.39 4.68
CA GLU A 117 -4.98 -6.05 4.68
C GLU A 117 -5.23 -4.77 3.89
N GLU A 118 -4.43 -3.73 4.13
CA GLU A 118 -4.50 -2.48 3.37
C GLU A 118 -4.13 -2.70 1.89
N ALA A 119 -3.18 -3.58 1.61
CA ALA A 119 -2.87 -4.00 0.24
C ALA A 119 -4.08 -4.67 -0.42
N LEU A 120 -4.77 -5.60 0.27
CA LEU A 120 -5.99 -6.22 -0.24
C LEU A 120 -7.06 -5.16 -0.50
N LEU A 121 -7.33 -4.26 0.45
CA LEU A 121 -8.33 -3.19 0.30
C LEU A 121 -8.04 -2.32 -0.92
N LEU A 122 -6.78 -1.93 -1.14
CA LEU A 122 -6.37 -1.19 -2.33
C LEU A 122 -6.61 -2.00 -3.62
N MET A 123 -6.35 -3.31 -3.62
CA MET A 123 -6.69 -4.18 -4.76
C MET A 123 -8.20 -4.25 -5.00
N GLU A 124 -9.01 -4.32 -3.95
CA GLU A 124 -10.46 -4.31 -4.07
C GLU A 124 -10.97 -2.97 -4.63
N ASP A 125 -10.39 -1.84 -4.21
CA ASP A 125 -10.73 -0.52 -4.75
C ASP A 125 -10.37 -0.40 -6.23
N ILE A 126 -9.22 -0.93 -6.63
CA ILE A 126 -8.83 -1.03 -8.04
C ILE A 126 -9.87 -1.82 -8.85
N LEU A 127 -10.37 -2.95 -8.32
CA LEU A 127 -11.42 -3.73 -8.97
C LEU A 127 -12.78 -3.03 -8.98
N ASN A 128 -13.16 -2.36 -7.89
CA ASN A 128 -14.39 -1.55 -7.81
C ASN A 128 -14.40 -0.51 -8.93
N HIS A 129 -13.29 0.20 -9.13
CA HIS A 129 -13.19 1.28 -10.11
C HIS A 129 -13.17 0.77 -11.55
N THR A 130 -12.65 -0.42 -11.81
CA THR A 130 -12.67 -1.04 -13.15
C THR A 130 -14.01 -1.71 -13.48
N GLY A 131 -15.01 -1.61 -12.60
CA GLY A 131 -16.32 -2.22 -12.77
C GLY A 131 -16.29 -3.74 -12.60
N GLU A 132 -15.44 -4.22 -11.70
CA GLU A 132 -15.26 -5.65 -11.37
C GLU A 132 -14.84 -6.47 -12.59
N LYS A 133 -14.16 -5.82 -13.55
CA LYS A 133 -13.57 -6.47 -14.70
C LYS A 133 -12.15 -6.89 -14.36
N GLN A 134 -11.68 -7.94 -15.02
CA GLN A 134 -10.28 -8.30 -14.97
C GLN A 134 -9.43 -7.14 -15.49
N ILE A 135 -8.38 -6.81 -14.75
CA ILE A 135 -7.39 -5.82 -15.18
C ILE A 135 -6.33 -6.58 -16.00
N PRO A 136 -6.19 -6.31 -17.30
CA PRO A 136 -5.27 -7.03 -18.19
C PRO A 136 -3.81 -6.59 -17.99
N GLU A 137 -3.43 -6.24 -16.75
CA GLU A 137 -2.12 -5.75 -16.40
C GLU A 137 -1.35 -6.80 -15.61
N LEU A 138 -0.17 -7.19 -16.12
CA LEU A 138 0.66 -8.23 -15.50
C LEU A 138 1.10 -7.87 -14.07
N TRP A 139 1.29 -6.57 -13.79
CA TRP A 139 1.69 -6.12 -12.46
C TRP A 139 0.61 -6.42 -11.42
N PHE A 140 -0.67 -6.29 -11.77
CA PHE A 140 -1.78 -6.53 -10.84
C PHE A 140 -1.84 -8.00 -10.44
N GLY A 141 -1.77 -8.91 -11.42
CA GLY A 141 -1.72 -10.36 -11.16
C GLY A 141 -0.46 -10.80 -10.41
N LYS A 142 0.69 -10.14 -10.64
CA LYS A 142 1.93 -10.40 -9.90
C LYS A 142 1.80 -10.01 -8.42
N LEU A 143 1.22 -8.85 -8.11
CA LEU A 143 1.02 -8.41 -6.73
C LEU A 143 -0.03 -9.26 -6.02
N ALA A 144 -1.08 -9.71 -6.74
CA ALA A 144 -2.05 -10.66 -6.22
C ALA A 144 -1.38 -11.99 -5.85
N ASP A 145 -0.47 -12.49 -6.69
CA ASP A 145 0.31 -13.72 -6.42
C ASP A 145 1.20 -13.56 -5.18
N GLN A 146 1.82 -12.39 -5.01
CA GLN A 146 2.62 -12.10 -3.82
C GLN A 146 1.77 -12.13 -2.55
N LEU A 147 0.63 -11.43 -2.55
CA LEU A 147 -0.30 -11.45 -1.42
C LEU A 147 -0.80 -12.86 -1.14
N PHE A 148 -1.17 -13.62 -2.17
CA PHE A 148 -1.62 -15.01 -2.06
C PHE A 148 -0.59 -15.90 -1.34
N LYS A 149 0.69 -15.76 -1.70
CA LYS A 149 1.78 -16.56 -1.13
C LYS A 149 2.05 -16.24 0.34
N VAL A 150 1.95 -14.96 0.71
CA VAL A 150 2.18 -14.53 2.09
C VAL A 150 0.98 -14.86 2.97
N ASN A 151 -0.24 -14.62 2.48
CA ASN A 151 -1.47 -14.89 3.21
C ASN A 151 -2.63 -15.25 2.26
N GLU A 152 -2.73 -16.55 1.95
CA GLU A 152 -3.79 -17.10 1.09
C GLU A 152 -5.19 -16.73 1.56
N ARG A 153 -5.43 -16.71 2.88
CA ARG A 153 -6.77 -16.51 3.45
C ARG A 153 -7.37 -15.17 3.06
N LEU A 154 -6.55 -14.12 2.97
CA LEU A 154 -7.01 -12.78 2.56
C LEU A 154 -7.67 -12.81 1.18
N ILE A 155 -7.06 -13.48 0.20
CA ILE A 155 -7.64 -13.59 -1.15
C ILE A 155 -8.84 -14.53 -1.16
N ILE A 156 -8.77 -15.65 -0.41
CA ILE A 156 -9.82 -16.66 -0.42
C ILE A 156 -11.13 -16.15 0.22
N TYR A 157 -11.05 -15.26 1.22
CA TYR A 157 -12.22 -14.67 1.88
C TYR A 157 -12.64 -13.31 1.30
N SER A 158 -11.88 -12.73 0.37
CA SER A 158 -12.28 -11.52 -0.35
C SER A 158 -13.55 -11.76 -1.15
N LYS A 159 -14.44 -10.74 -1.21
CA LYS A 159 -15.58 -10.73 -2.13
C LYS A 159 -15.15 -10.83 -3.60
N TYR A 160 -13.91 -10.44 -3.91
CA TYR A 160 -13.30 -10.49 -5.23
C TYR A 160 -12.40 -11.72 -5.46
N LYS A 161 -12.45 -12.74 -4.59
CA LYS A 161 -11.66 -13.98 -4.67
C LYS A 161 -11.47 -14.45 -6.12
N ASN A 162 -12.58 -14.60 -6.84
CA ASN A 162 -12.59 -15.16 -8.18
C ASN A 162 -11.80 -14.31 -9.18
N ILE A 163 -11.99 -12.99 -9.17
CA ILE A 163 -11.30 -12.05 -10.05
C ILE A 163 -9.81 -11.96 -9.70
N LEU A 164 -9.48 -11.95 -8.41
CA LEU A 164 -8.10 -11.94 -7.93
C LEU A 164 -7.35 -13.21 -8.36
N LEU A 165 -7.95 -14.39 -8.19
CA LEU A 165 -7.37 -15.65 -8.65
C LEU A 165 -7.25 -15.70 -10.19
N ASP A 166 -8.22 -15.15 -10.93
CA ASP A 166 -8.14 -15.06 -12.40
C ASP A 166 -7.02 -14.11 -12.85
N ALA A 167 -6.77 -13.01 -12.13
CA ALA A 167 -5.63 -12.13 -12.37
C ALA A 167 -4.29 -12.84 -12.13
N ILE A 168 -4.20 -13.67 -11.09
CA ILE A 168 -3.01 -14.49 -10.84
C ILE A 168 -2.81 -15.51 -11.97
N ILE A 169 -3.87 -16.23 -12.37
CA ILE A 169 -3.81 -17.19 -13.47
C ILE A 169 -3.34 -16.51 -14.76
N TYR A 170 -3.90 -15.34 -15.08
CA TYR A 170 -3.48 -14.53 -16.23
C TYR A 170 -1.99 -14.16 -16.15
N TYR A 171 -1.51 -13.73 -14.98
CA TYR A 171 -0.09 -13.46 -14.77
C TYR A 171 0.78 -14.70 -15.03
N TYR A 172 0.39 -15.88 -14.55
CA TYR A 172 1.15 -17.12 -14.75
C TYR A 172 1.19 -17.55 -16.23
N ILE A 173 0.05 -17.49 -16.92
CA ILE A 173 -0.08 -17.82 -18.34
C ILE A 173 0.87 -16.94 -19.18
N ASN A 174 0.93 -15.65 -18.86
CA ASN A 174 1.69 -14.67 -19.65
C ASN A 174 3.16 -14.50 -19.22
N THR A 175 3.65 -15.20 -18.18
CA THR A 175 5.04 -15.09 -17.69
C THR A 175 5.83 -16.39 -17.69
N SER A 176 5.46 -17.35 -18.54
CA SER A 176 6.12 -18.67 -18.66
C SER A 176 6.13 -19.49 -17.35
N LYS A 177 5.31 -19.11 -16.35
CA LYS A 177 5.14 -19.84 -15.08
C LYS A 177 4.08 -20.93 -15.15
N VAL A 178 3.59 -21.22 -16.35
CA VAL A 178 2.46 -22.13 -16.63
C VAL A 178 2.70 -23.55 -16.11
N TYR A 179 3.96 -23.98 -16.06
CA TYR A 179 4.32 -25.35 -15.64
C TYR A 179 4.63 -25.48 -14.15
N THR A 180 4.38 -24.44 -13.35
CA THR A 180 4.62 -24.50 -11.90
C THR A 180 3.44 -25.15 -11.18
N GLU A 181 3.70 -25.99 -10.18
CA GLU A 181 2.67 -26.61 -9.32
C GLU A 181 1.74 -25.56 -8.68
N ASN A 182 2.25 -24.35 -8.49
CA ASN A 182 1.51 -23.17 -8.02
C ASN A 182 0.29 -22.85 -8.89
N LEU A 183 0.40 -22.92 -10.23
CA LEU A 183 -0.74 -22.62 -11.11
C LEU A 183 -1.88 -23.64 -10.90
N SER A 184 -1.55 -24.93 -10.84
CA SER A 184 -2.54 -25.98 -10.60
C SER A 184 -3.21 -25.83 -9.22
N TYR A 185 -2.45 -25.41 -8.21
CA TYR A 185 -2.99 -25.11 -6.88
C TYR A 185 -4.00 -23.93 -6.92
N ILE A 186 -3.64 -22.83 -7.57
CA ILE A 186 -4.48 -21.64 -7.72
C ILE A 186 -5.75 -21.95 -8.51
N GLN A 187 -5.64 -22.72 -9.60
CA GLN A 187 -6.80 -23.18 -10.38
C GLN A 187 -7.75 -24.04 -9.54
N LYS A 188 -7.24 -24.96 -8.72
CA LYS A 188 -8.07 -25.75 -7.79
C LYS A 188 -8.82 -24.85 -6.81
N LYS A 189 -8.15 -23.85 -6.23
CA LYS A 189 -8.76 -22.88 -5.30
C LYS A 189 -9.83 -22.01 -5.96
N ARG A 190 -9.62 -21.66 -7.23
CA ARG A 190 -10.58 -20.94 -8.07
C ARG A 190 -11.86 -21.76 -8.32
N MET A 191 -11.71 -23.07 -8.53
CA MET A 191 -12.83 -23.99 -8.76
C MET A 191 -13.55 -24.42 -7.48
N SER A 192 -12.86 -24.42 -6.33
CA SER A 192 -13.50 -24.70 -5.05
C SER A 192 -14.37 -23.51 -4.63
N THR A 193 -15.67 -23.59 -4.86
CA THR A 193 -16.66 -22.78 -4.14
C THR A 193 -16.74 -23.30 -2.71
N PHE A 194 -16.71 -22.41 -1.72
CA PHE A 194 -17.15 -22.78 -0.37
C PHE A 194 -18.60 -23.26 -0.52
N LYS A 195 -18.82 -24.56 -0.28
CA LYS A 195 -20.16 -25.11 -0.06
C LYS A 195 -20.55 -24.84 1.38
#